data_AF-S6UBM0-F1
#
_entry.id   AF-S6UBM0-F1
#
_cell.length_a   1.000
_cell.length_b   1.000
_cell.length_c   1.000
_cell.angle_alpha   90.00
_cell.angle_beta   90.00
_cell.angle_gamma   90.00
#
_symmetry.space_group_name_H-M   'P 1'
#
loop_
_entity.id
_entity.type
_entity.pdbx_description
1 polymer ?
#
loop_
_entity_poly.entity_id
_entity_poly.type
_entity_poly.pdbx_seq_one_letter_code
_entity_poly.pdbx_strand_id
1 'polypeptide(L)' 'MKIVIAPDSFKDSLSAQAVADAIASGLAEVWPHAELIKC' A
#
# COMPACT_ATOMS: atom_id res chain seq x y z
N MET A 1 -14.85 3.57 -0.49
CA MET A 1 -14.39 2.69 -1.59
C MET A 1 -13.29 1.82 -1.04
N LYS A 2 -13.26 0.53 -1.39
CA LYS A 2 -12.34 -0.45 -0.80
C LYS A 2 -11.21 -0.74 -1.77
N ILE A 3 -9.96 -0.65 -1.31
CA ILE A 3 -8.75 -0.83 -2.12
C ILE A 3 -7.88 -1.90 -1.44
N VAL A 4 -7.55 -2.94 -2.20
CA VAL A 4 -6.62 -4.00 -1.77
C VAL A 4 -5.25 -3.69 -2.35
N ILE A 5 -4.25 -3.61 -1.48
CA ILE A 5 -2.85 -3.33 -1.76
C ILE A 5 -2.09 -4.63 -1.56
N ALA A 6 -1.80 -5.30 -2.67
CA ALA A 6 -1.13 -6.61 -2.73
C ALA A 6 0.15 -6.55 -3.58
N PRO A 7 1.15 -5.75 -3.20
CA PRO A 7 2.37 -5.61 -3.98
C PRO A 7 3.30 -6.81 -3.77
N ASP A 8 4.24 -6.97 -4.70
CA ASP A 8 5.42 -7.80 -4.47
C ASP A 8 6.56 -6.96 -3.89
N SER A 9 7.57 -7.64 -3.38
CA SER A 9 8.84 -7.06 -2.97
C SER A 9 9.59 -6.44 -4.14
N PHE A 10 10.36 -5.40 -3.85
CA PHE A 10 11.35 -4.88 -4.77
C PHE A 10 12.67 -5.55 -4.44
N LYS A 11 13.16 -6.36 -5.39
CA LYS A 11 14.38 -7.15 -5.22
C LYS A 11 15.54 -6.27 -4.71
N ASP A 12 16.17 -6.71 -3.63
CA ASP A 12 17.29 -6.04 -2.96
C ASP A 12 17.01 -4.59 -2.49
N SER A 13 15.73 -4.21 -2.33
CA SER A 13 15.34 -2.85 -1.94
C SER A 13 14.29 -2.82 -0.82
N LEU A 14 13.04 -3.19 -1.11
CA LEU A 14 11.92 -3.10 -0.16
C LEU A 14 11.18 -4.43 -0.08
N SER A 15 10.79 -4.82 1.13
CA SER A 15 9.87 -5.95 1.31
C SER A 15 8.48 -5.60 0.77
N ALA A 16 7.68 -6.61 0.40
CA ALA A 16 6.30 -6.43 -0.03
C ALA A 16 5.49 -5.59 0.98
N GLN A 17 5.71 -5.82 2.28
CA GLN A 17 5.09 -5.03 3.36
C GLN A 17 5.46 -3.55 3.29
N ALA A 18 6.74 -3.24 3.11
CA ALA A 18 7.21 -1.85 3.02
C ALA A 18 6.66 -1.14 1.79
N VAL A 19 6.53 -1.85 0.67
CA VAL A 19 5.86 -1.34 -0.54
C VAL A 19 4.37 -1.09 -0.26
N ALA A 20 3.69 -2.02 0.42
CA ALA A 20 2.28 -1.87 0.76
C ALA A 20 2.02 -0.67 1.68
N ASP A 21 2.91 -0.42 2.63
CA ASP A 21 2.85 0.72 3.53
C ASP A 21 3.05 2.05 2.79
N ALA A 22 4.01 2.11 1.87
CA ALA A 22 4.27 3.28 1.05
C ALA A 22 3.08 3.62 0.15
N ILE A 23 2.49 2.61 -0.51
CA ILE A 23 1.29 2.78 -1.33
C ILE A 23 0.11 3.25 -0.48
N ALA A 24 -0.10 2.65 0.69
CA ALA A 24 -1.19 3.02 1.59
C ALA A 24 -1.06 4.46 2.09
N SER A 25 0.16 4.91 2.42
CA SER A 25 0.42 6.29 2.84
C SER A 25 0.04 7.28 1.75
N GLY A 26 0.52 7.08 0.51
CA GLY A 26 0.19 7.97 -0.61
C GLY A 26 -1.31 7.97 -0.94
N LEU A 27 -1.98 6.81 -0.85
CA LEU A 27 -3.43 6.73 -1.06
C LEU A 27 -4.22 7.43 0.06
N ALA A 28 -3.76 7.38 1.31
CA ALA A 28 -4.43 8.04 2.42
C ALA A 28 -4.39 9.58 2.30
N GLU A 29 -3.35 10.15 1.68
CA GLU A 29 -3.25 11.59 1.45
C GLU A 29 -4.29 12.10 0.46
N VAL A 30 -4.55 11.35 -0.61
CA VAL A 30 -5.50 11.76 -1.68
C VAL A 30 -6.92 11.23 -1.46
N TRP A 31 -7.05 10.11 -0.75
CA TRP A 31 -8.33 9.42 -0.54
C TRP A 31 -8.51 9.00 0.93
N PRO A 32 -8.67 9.95 1.87
CA PRO A 32 -8.69 9.68 3.32
C PRO A 32 -9.87 8.81 3.78
N HIS A 33 -10.91 8.68 2.95
CA HIS A 33 -12.10 7.86 3.23
C HIS A 33 -12.07 6.47 2.55
N ALA A 34 -10.96 6.11 1.90
CA ALA A 34 -10.81 4.78 1.34
C ALA A 34 -10.51 3.76 2.45
N GLU A 35 -11.10 2.57 2.35
CA GLU A 35 -10.72 1.43 3.18
C GLU A 35 -9.53 0.74 2.51
N LEU A 36 -8.35 0.86 3.11
CA LEU A 36 -7.09 0.31 2.58
C LEU A 36 -6.78 -1.02 3.28
N ILE A 37 -6.76 -2.11 2.51
CA ILE A 37 -6.35 -3.44 3.00
C ILE A 37 -4.99 -3.77 2.41
N LYS A 38 -4.01 -4.05 3.26
CA LYS A 38 -2.67 -4.51 2.88
C LYS A 38 -2.59 -6.03 3.06
N CYS A 39 -2.08 -6.76 2.08
CA CYS A 39 -1.87 -8.21 2.15
C CYS A 39 -0.57 -8.64 1.49
#